data_AF-A0A847GVS0-F1
#
_entry.id   AF-A0A847GVS0-F1
#
_cell.length_a   1.000
_cell.length_b   1.000
_cell.length_c   1.000
_cell.angle_alpha   90.00
_cell.angle_beta   90.00
_cell.angle_gamma   90.00
#
_symmetry.space_group_name_H-M   'P 1'
#
loop_
_entity.id
_entity.type
_entity.pdbx_description
1 polymer ?
#
loop_
_entity_poly.entity_id
_entity_poly.type
_entity_poly.pdbx_seq_one_letter_code
_entity_poly.pdbx_strand_id
1 'polypeptide(L)'
;MLQHRRTRRAGFTLTEMLIVLAILVMLVAMVVPRFMGARKKADLQAAQTQIGLFRGALESYYMDMKAFPATEQGLQALLAPPAAAEEGGTQGAVSNWNGPYVNKDTIGLDPWNRDYQYAYPPERGSTDVPDIWSFGPDGEDNTEDDICSWTVTGGAGGDEGTEGQPRENLDIDVDVKLPSGPPPGMPGGAGPGGPPAGPGGGIP
;
A
#
# COMPACT_ATOMS: atom_id res chain seq x y z
N MET A 1 8.42 0.64 -90.39
CA MET A 1 9.32 -0.10 -89.46
C MET A 1 9.38 0.67 -88.15
N LEU A 2 8.71 0.22 -87.09
CA LEU A 2 8.72 0.87 -85.78
C LEU A 2 9.54 0.02 -84.81
N GLN A 3 10.80 0.41 -84.58
CA GLN A 3 11.68 -0.22 -83.61
C GLN A 3 11.19 0.11 -82.19
N HIS A 4 10.54 -0.86 -81.54
CA HIS A 4 10.23 -0.79 -80.11
C HIS A 4 11.53 -0.90 -79.30
N ARG A 5 12.02 0.24 -78.79
CA ARG A 5 13.08 0.25 -77.79
C ARG A 5 12.52 -0.33 -76.48
N ARG A 6 12.93 -1.56 -76.13
CA ARG A 6 12.68 -2.13 -74.80
C ARG A 6 13.44 -1.30 -73.76
N THR A 7 12.69 -0.57 -72.94
CA THR A 7 13.21 0.06 -71.71
C THR A 7 13.68 -1.06 -70.78
N ARG A 8 15.00 -1.17 -70.55
CA ARG A 8 15.52 -2.09 -69.54
C ARG A 8 15.04 -1.61 -68.17
N ARG A 9 14.18 -2.39 -67.51
CA ARG A 9 13.90 -2.20 -66.09
C ARG A 9 15.20 -2.47 -65.34
N ALA A 10 15.73 -1.47 -64.65
CA ALA A 10 16.80 -1.66 -63.69
C ALA A 10 16.23 -2.50 -62.53
N GLY A 11 16.72 -3.73 -62.37
CA GLY A 11 16.41 -4.56 -61.22
C GLY A 11 17.21 -4.11 -60.00
N PHE A 12 16.68 -4.38 -58.82
CA PHE A 12 17.36 -4.13 -57.55
C PHE A 12 18.72 -4.83 -57.51
N THR A 13 19.76 -4.12 -57.06
CA THR A 13 21.10 -4.70 -56.93
C THR A 13 21.21 -5.50 -55.61
N LEU A 14 22.03 -6.56 -55.58
CA LEU A 14 22.30 -7.30 -54.34
C LEU A 14 22.94 -6.39 -53.27
N THR A 15 23.77 -5.45 -53.70
CA THR A 15 24.43 -4.46 -52.84
C THR A 15 23.44 -3.53 -52.15
N GLU A 16 22.35 -3.16 -52.82
CA GLU A 16 21.29 -2.33 -52.21
C GLU A 16 20.68 -3.04 -51.00
N MET A 17 20.36 -4.33 -51.14
CA MET A 17 19.77 -5.11 -50.06
C MET A 17 20.77 -5.38 -48.93
N LEU A 18 22.06 -5.55 -49.25
CA LEU A 18 23.11 -5.67 -48.24
C LEU A 18 23.23 -4.41 -47.37
N ILE A 19 23.23 -3.22 -47.98
CA ILE A 19 23.32 -1.95 -47.23
C ILE A 19 22.07 -1.77 -46.35
N VAL A 20 20.88 -2.06 -46.87
CA VAL A 20 19.63 -1.96 -46.09
C VAL A 20 19.65 -2.91 -44.88
N LEU A 21 20.03 -4.17 -45.07
CA LEU A 21 20.13 -5.13 -43.97
C LEU A 21 21.20 -4.72 -42.94
N ALA A 22 22.33 -4.18 -43.39
CA ALA A 22 23.38 -3.69 -42.50
C ALA A 22 22.86 -2.54 -41.60
N ILE A 23 22.14 -1.56 -42.17
CA ILE A 23 21.56 -0.45 -41.41
C ILE A 23 20.49 -0.98 -40.44
N LEU A 24 19.64 -1.92 -40.84
CA LEU A 24 18.61 -2.49 -39.96
C LEU A 24 19.22 -3.19 -38.73
N VAL A 25 20.25 -4.01 -38.91
CA VAL A 25 20.97 -4.66 -37.80
C VAL A 25 21.59 -3.62 -36.87
N MET A 26 22.20 -2.58 -37.43
CA MET A 26 22.81 -1.50 -36.66
C MET A 26 21.77 -0.73 -35.83
N LEU A 27 20.59 -0.44 -36.38
CA LEU A 27 19.51 0.24 -35.67
C LEU A 27 18.96 -0.62 -34.52
N VAL A 28 18.70 -1.91 -34.76
CA VAL A 28 18.20 -2.82 -33.71
C VAL A 28 19.20 -2.92 -32.55
N ALA A 29 20.50 -3.04 -32.85
CA ALA A 29 21.55 -3.11 -31.84
C ALA A 29 21.58 -1.86 -30.91
N MET A 30 21.25 -0.68 -31.44
CA MET A 30 21.29 0.57 -30.68
C MET A 30 20.06 0.77 -29.77
N VAL A 31 18.89 0.29 -30.16
CA VAL A 31 17.62 0.60 -29.46
C VAL A 31 17.38 -0.30 -28.24
N VAL A 32 17.75 -1.58 -28.30
CA VAL A 32 17.50 -2.57 -27.24
C VAL A 32 18.01 -2.14 -25.84
N PRO A 33 19.28 -1.73 -25.65
CA PRO A 33 19.79 -1.45 -24.31
C PRO A 33 19.15 -0.22 -23.65
N ARG A 34 18.67 0.75 -24.44
CA ARG A 34 18.06 1.98 -23.91
C ARG A 34 16.68 1.71 -23.29
N PHE A 35 15.96 0.72 -23.78
CA PHE A 35 14.62 0.39 -23.30
C PHE A 35 14.64 -0.37 -21.95
N MET A 36 15.62 -1.25 -21.74
CA MET A 36 15.69 -2.09 -20.54
C MET A 36 15.96 -1.31 -19.25
N GLY A 37 16.87 -0.33 -19.27
CA GLY A 37 17.24 0.43 -18.07
C GLY A 37 16.10 1.29 -17.52
N ALA A 38 15.35 1.97 -18.41
CA ALA A 38 14.21 2.79 -18.00
C ALA A 38 13.08 1.94 -17.43
N ARG A 39 12.83 0.76 -18.02
CA ARG A 39 11.82 -0.17 -17.54
C ARG A 39 12.14 -0.70 -16.14
N LYS A 40 13.37 -1.19 -15.90
CA LYS A 40 13.76 -1.69 -14.56
C LYS A 40 13.51 -0.67 -13.44
N LYS A 41 13.87 0.60 -13.68
CA LYS A 41 13.63 1.66 -12.69
C LYS A 41 12.14 1.93 -12.47
N ALA A 42 11.36 1.96 -13.55
CA ALA A 42 9.92 2.16 -13.47
C ALA A 42 9.23 1.01 -12.72
N ASP A 43 9.64 -0.22 -12.97
CA ASP A 43 9.15 -1.42 -12.29
C ASP A 43 9.44 -1.33 -10.77
N LEU A 44 10.70 -1.09 -10.38
CA LEU A 44 11.06 -0.90 -8.97
C LEU A 44 10.24 0.20 -8.27
N GLN A 45 10.07 1.35 -8.92
CA GLN A 45 9.29 2.45 -8.37
C GLN A 45 7.78 2.12 -8.28
N ALA A 46 7.24 1.40 -9.27
CA ALA A 46 5.86 0.95 -9.26
C ALA A 46 5.60 0.01 -8.07
N ALA A 47 6.50 -0.94 -7.83
CA ALA A 47 6.38 -1.87 -6.71
C ALA A 47 6.46 -1.15 -5.35
N GLN A 48 7.40 -0.23 -5.18
CA GLN A 48 7.49 0.61 -3.96
C GLN A 48 6.21 1.43 -3.74
N THR A 49 5.66 2.00 -4.81
CA THR A 49 4.42 2.77 -4.74
C THR A 49 3.24 1.89 -4.31
N GLN A 50 3.12 0.69 -4.89
CA GLN A 50 2.07 -0.27 -4.54
C GLN A 50 2.17 -0.73 -3.09
N ILE A 51 3.36 -1.04 -2.59
CA ILE A 51 3.58 -1.36 -1.17
C ILE A 51 3.16 -0.19 -0.26
N GLY A 52 3.48 1.04 -0.64
CA GLY A 52 3.01 2.24 0.07
C GLY A 52 1.48 2.37 0.12
N LEU A 53 0.80 2.04 -0.99
CA LEU A 53 -0.67 2.02 -1.04
C LEU A 53 -1.26 0.95 -0.13
N PHE A 54 -0.68 -0.27 -0.11
CA PHE A 54 -1.12 -1.31 0.81
C PHE A 54 -0.93 -0.93 2.26
N ARG A 55 0.20 -0.28 2.61
CA ARG A 55 0.43 0.21 3.96
C ARG A 55 -0.64 1.20 4.42
N GLY A 56 -0.97 2.20 3.60
CA GLY A 56 -2.01 3.17 3.93
C GLY A 56 -3.40 2.53 4.05
N ALA A 57 -3.70 1.54 3.22
CA ALA A 57 -4.95 0.80 3.30
C ALA A 57 -5.04 -0.10 4.55
N LEU A 58 -3.94 -0.76 4.93
CA LEU A 58 -3.86 -1.55 6.16
C LEU A 58 -4.01 -0.67 7.40
N GLU A 59 -3.44 0.53 7.38
CA GLU A 59 -3.62 1.49 8.47
C GLU A 59 -5.08 1.94 8.59
N SER A 60 -5.77 2.19 7.47
CA SER A 60 -7.20 2.47 7.45
C SER A 60 -8.02 1.29 7.99
N TYR A 61 -7.70 0.07 7.55
CA TYR A 61 -8.30 -1.16 8.07
C TYR A 61 -8.11 -1.27 9.59
N TYR A 62 -6.91 -0.97 10.10
CA TYR A 62 -6.63 -0.98 11.53
C TYR A 62 -7.45 0.09 12.29
N MET A 63 -7.65 1.28 11.72
CA MET A 63 -8.49 2.31 12.36
C MET A 63 -9.93 1.83 12.59
N ASP A 64 -10.47 1.05 11.66
CA ASP A 64 -11.85 0.58 11.68
C ASP A 64 -12.01 -0.74 12.46
N MET A 65 -11.13 -1.71 12.20
CA MET A 65 -11.19 -3.07 12.76
C MET A 65 -10.42 -3.22 14.07
N LYS A 66 -9.58 -2.23 14.44
CA LYS A 66 -8.65 -2.24 15.59
C LYS A 66 -7.64 -3.39 15.60
N ALA A 67 -7.50 -4.08 14.47
CA ALA A 67 -6.57 -5.19 14.25
C ALA A 67 -6.16 -5.20 12.79
N PHE A 68 -4.96 -5.69 12.48
CA PHE A 68 -4.57 -5.98 11.11
C PHE A 68 -5.12 -7.35 10.66
N PRO A 69 -5.28 -7.58 9.34
CA PRO A 69 -5.63 -8.89 8.81
C PRO A 69 -4.62 -9.96 9.24
N ALA A 70 -5.07 -11.19 9.48
CA ALA A 70 -4.15 -12.31 9.66
C ALA A 70 -3.47 -12.66 8.34
N THR A 71 -2.29 -13.30 8.38
CA THR A 71 -1.59 -13.80 7.18
C THR A 71 -2.48 -14.64 6.26
N GLU A 72 -3.39 -15.42 6.83
CA GLU A 72 -4.36 -16.28 6.12
C GLU A 72 -5.41 -15.47 5.33
N GLN A 73 -5.77 -14.29 5.84
CA GLN A 73 -6.70 -13.37 5.19
C GLN A 73 -5.97 -12.51 4.14
N GLY A 74 -4.69 -12.23 4.40
CA GLY A 74 -3.79 -11.54 3.49
C GLY A 74 -4.25 -10.13 3.11
N LEU A 75 -3.72 -9.64 1.99
CA LEU A 75 -4.12 -8.35 1.42
C LEU A 75 -5.59 -8.38 0.93
N GLN A 76 -6.18 -9.56 0.70
CA GLN A 76 -7.55 -9.70 0.21
C GLN A 76 -8.59 -9.14 1.20
N ALA A 77 -8.28 -9.09 2.50
CA ALA A 77 -9.11 -8.44 3.52
C ALA A 77 -9.30 -6.92 3.30
N LEU A 78 -8.45 -6.31 2.47
CA LEU A 78 -8.59 -4.90 2.09
C LEU A 78 -9.66 -4.68 1.01
N LEU A 79 -10.00 -5.70 0.22
CA LEU A 79 -11.02 -5.62 -0.83
C LEU A 79 -12.40 -6.02 -0.36
N ALA A 80 -12.47 -7.07 0.45
CA ALA A 80 -13.71 -7.65 0.93
C ALA A 80 -13.66 -7.79 2.45
N PRO A 81 -14.81 -7.68 3.13
CA PRO A 81 -14.86 -7.93 4.56
C PRO A 81 -14.37 -9.36 4.83
N PRO A 82 -13.60 -9.58 5.92
CA PRO A 82 -13.26 -10.93 6.33
C PRO A 82 -14.55 -11.72 6.55
N ALA A 83 -14.60 -12.97 6.07
CA ALA A 83 -15.70 -13.87 6.40
C ALA A 83 -15.82 -13.90 7.93
N ALA A 84 -17.05 -13.74 8.43
CA ALA A 84 -17.32 -13.65 9.87
C ALA A 84 -16.48 -14.67 10.62
N ALA A 85 -15.53 -14.18 11.42
CA ALA A 85 -14.58 -15.02 12.13
C ALA A 85 -15.37 -16.05 12.94
N GLU A 86 -15.31 -17.32 12.53
CA GLU A 86 -15.85 -18.39 13.34
C GLU A 86 -15.02 -18.54 14.62
N GLU A 87 -15.75 -18.72 15.72
CA GLU A 87 -15.29 -19.15 17.05
C GLU A 87 -14.14 -18.36 17.70
N GLY A 88 -14.37 -17.08 17.99
CA GLY A 88 -13.58 -16.37 19.01
C GLY A 88 -13.57 -14.85 18.90
N GLY A 89 -13.91 -14.31 17.73
CA GLY A 89 -14.05 -12.89 17.50
C GLY A 89 -15.46 -12.39 17.82
N THR A 90 -15.56 -11.28 18.54
CA THR A 90 -16.82 -10.57 18.80
C THR A 90 -17.59 -10.36 17.49
N GLN A 91 -18.87 -10.74 17.45
CA GLN A 91 -19.82 -10.58 16.31
C GLN A 91 -19.90 -9.16 15.69
N GLY A 92 -19.20 -8.17 16.26
CA GLY A 92 -19.06 -6.81 15.73
C GLY A 92 -17.93 -6.58 14.73
N ALA A 93 -17.01 -7.55 14.52
CA ALA A 93 -15.86 -7.34 13.62
C ALA A 93 -16.30 -7.06 12.16
N VAL A 94 -17.28 -7.79 11.64
CA VAL A 94 -17.82 -7.53 10.29
C VAL A 94 -18.59 -6.19 10.23
N SER A 95 -19.14 -5.74 11.36
CA SER A 95 -19.93 -4.48 11.41
C SER A 95 -19.08 -3.22 11.34
N ASN A 96 -17.81 -3.28 11.71
CA ASN A 96 -16.92 -2.12 11.73
C ASN A 96 -16.13 -1.95 10.42
N TRP A 97 -16.15 -2.95 9.54
CA TRP A 97 -15.46 -2.87 8.24
C TRP A 97 -16.14 -1.84 7.35
N ASN A 98 -15.37 -0.84 6.89
CA ASN A 98 -15.86 0.27 6.08
C ASN A 98 -15.15 0.36 4.71
N GLY A 99 -14.61 -0.77 4.23
CA GLY A 99 -13.91 -0.85 2.96
C GLY A 99 -14.84 -0.78 1.73
N PRO A 100 -14.30 -0.97 0.52
CA PRO A 100 -12.95 -1.42 0.20
C PRO A 100 -11.89 -0.35 0.50
N TYR A 101 -10.77 -0.75 1.11
CA TYR A 101 -9.66 0.16 1.44
C TYR A 101 -8.69 0.35 0.27
N VAL A 102 -8.81 -0.49 -0.76
CA VAL A 102 -8.06 -0.43 -2.01
C VAL A 102 -8.97 -0.74 -3.19
N ASN A 103 -8.58 -0.29 -4.38
CA ASN A 103 -9.27 -0.70 -5.60
C ASN A 103 -8.87 -2.13 -5.97
N LYS A 104 -9.76 -2.84 -6.67
CA LYS A 104 -9.48 -4.19 -7.18
C LYS A 104 -8.20 -4.24 -8.03
N ASP A 105 -7.94 -3.19 -8.79
CA ASP A 105 -6.75 -3.09 -9.65
C ASP A 105 -5.47 -2.82 -8.85
N THR A 106 -5.58 -2.41 -7.58
CA THR A 106 -4.44 -2.14 -6.69
C THR A 106 -3.93 -3.42 -6.04
N ILE A 107 -4.81 -4.36 -5.68
CA ILE A 107 -4.39 -5.74 -5.35
C ILE A 107 -4.18 -6.51 -6.65
N GLY A 108 -3.16 -6.07 -7.37
CA GLY A 108 -2.65 -6.73 -8.56
C GLY A 108 -1.38 -7.50 -8.26
N LEU A 109 -0.81 -8.05 -9.33
CA LEU A 109 0.53 -8.59 -9.32
C LEU A 109 1.54 -7.44 -9.31
N ASP A 110 2.72 -7.72 -8.78
CA ASP A 110 3.88 -6.86 -8.89
C ASP A 110 4.31 -6.69 -10.38
N PRO A 111 5.25 -5.77 -10.68
CA PRO A 111 5.72 -5.52 -12.05
C PRO A 111 6.34 -6.75 -12.74
N TRP A 112 6.73 -7.76 -11.96
CA TRP A 112 7.27 -9.05 -12.43
C TRP A 112 6.22 -10.16 -12.44
N ASN A 113 4.94 -9.79 -12.34
CA ASN A 113 3.78 -10.66 -12.45
C ASN A 113 3.69 -11.72 -11.33
N ARG A 114 4.06 -11.34 -10.11
CA ARG A 114 3.99 -12.17 -8.89
C ARG A 114 3.12 -11.52 -7.83
N ASP A 115 2.59 -12.32 -6.92
CA ASP A 115 1.81 -11.81 -5.80
C ASP A 115 2.71 -11.15 -4.77
N TYR A 116 2.22 -10.05 -4.20
CA TYR A 116 2.82 -9.45 -3.01
C TYR A 116 2.70 -10.40 -1.82
N GLN A 117 3.78 -10.51 -1.07
CA GLN A 117 3.80 -11.27 0.16
C GLN A 117 3.33 -10.41 1.32
N TYR A 118 2.64 -11.03 2.27
CA TYR A 118 2.08 -10.38 3.44
C TYR A 118 2.25 -11.27 4.67
N ALA A 119 2.69 -10.71 5.79
CA ALA A 119 2.75 -11.41 7.07
C ALA A 119 2.32 -10.52 8.24
N TYR A 120 1.43 -11.06 9.08
CA TYR A 120 1.07 -10.48 10.37
C TYR A 120 0.75 -11.59 11.39
N PRO A 121 1.41 -11.62 12.57
CA PRO A 121 2.40 -10.66 13.08
C PRO A 121 3.66 -10.53 12.20
N PRO A 122 4.35 -9.38 12.23
CA PRO A 122 5.55 -9.18 11.43
C PRO A 122 6.67 -10.12 11.88
N GLU A 123 7.41 -10.65 10.91
CA GLU A 123 8.53 -11.57 11.12
C GLU A 123 9.90 -10.90 10.87
N ARG A 124 9.92 -9.92 9.97
CA ARG A 124 11.12 -9.27 9.43
C ARG A 124 11.17 -7.76 9.72
N GLY A 125 10.02 -7.10 9.80
CA GLY A 125 9.89 -5.66 10.01
C GLY A 125 9.74 -5.23 11.48
N SER A 126 9.19 -4.04 11.68
CA SER A 126 8.93 -3.48 13.01
C SER A 126 7.78 -4.22 13.71
N THR A 127 7.86 -4.36 15.03
CA THR A 127 6.98 -5.21 15.84
C THR A 127 5.47 -4.92 15.72
N ASP A 128 5.06 -3.72 15.30
CA ASP A 128 3.66 -3.30 15.36
C ASP A 128 2.96 -3.13 14.00
N VAL A 129 3.66 -3.27 12.86
CA VAL A 129 3.08 -3.10 11.51
C VAL A 129 3.27 -4.36 10.68
N PRO A 130 2.32 -4.72 9.79
CA PRO A 130 2.48 -5.89 8.91
C PRO A 130 3.65 -5.77 7.94
N ASP A 131 4.26 -6.92 7.66
CA ASP A 131 5.30 -7.05 6.66
C ASP A 131 4.67 -7.25 5.28
N ILE A 132 5.12 -6.46 4.31
CA ILE A 132 4.68 -6.55 2.91
C ILE A 132 5.91 -6.46 2.02
N TRP A 133 6.09 -7.40 1.10
CA TRP A 133 7.22 -7.36 0.19
C TRP A 133 6.93 -7.98 -1.18
N SER A 134 7.81 -7.68 -2.13
CA SER A 134 7.89 -8.32 -3.44
C SER A 134 9.31 -8.86 -3.64
N PHE A 135 9.41 -10.06 -4.22
CA PHE A 135 10.64 -10.78 -4.57
C PHE A 135 11.48 -10.11 -5.68
N GLY A 136 11.23 -8.83 -5.98
CA GLY A 136 11.99 -8.07 -6.96
C GLY A 136 12.09 -8.67 -8.37
N PRO A 137 13.04 -8.19 -9.18
CA PRO A 137 13.36 -8.73 -10.49
C PRO A 137 13.73 -10.22 -10.53
N ASP A 138 14.44 -10.74 -9.54
CA ASP A 138 15.09 -12.05 -9.65
C ASP A 138 14.17 -13.25 -9.42
N GLY A 139 13.11 -13.13 -8.60
CA GLY A 139 12.26 -14.29 -8.28
C GLY A 139 12.42 -14.83 -6.89
N GLU A 140 13.45 -14.41 -6.18
CA GLU A 140 13.94 -15.09 -4.98
C GLU A 140 13.60 -14.28 -3.74
N ASP A 141 13.48 -14.96 -2.61
CA ASP A 141 13.17 -14.33 -1.32
C ASP A 141 14.44 -14.16 -0.50
N ASN A 142 14.52 -13.08 0.26
CA ASN A 142 15.69 -12.67 1.05
C ASN A 142 16.92 -12.33 0.19
N THR A 143 16.69 -11.68 -0.95
CA THR A 143 17.75 -11.14 -1.81
C THR A 143 17.82 -9.62 -1.69
N GLU A 144 18.90 -9.02 -2.20
CA GLU A 144 19.12 -7.57 -2.09
C GLU A 144 18.18 -6.73 -2.96
N ASP A 145 17.50 -7.35 -3.93
CA ASP A 145 16.52 -6.70 -4.81
C ASP A 145 15.08 -6.83 -4.33
N ASP A 146 14.86 -7.46 -3.18
CA ASP A 146 13.59 -7.46 -2.48
C ASP A 146 13.13 -6.03 -2.17
N ILE A 147 11.84 -5.80 -2.38
CA ILE A 147 11.22 -4.51 -2.12
C ILE A 147 10.29 -4.69 -0.94
N CYS A 148 10.68 -4.15 0.21
CA CYS A 148 10.01 -4.38 1.49
C CYS A 148 9.34 -3.12 2.03
N SER A 149 8.30 -3.29 2.86
CA SER A 149 7.65 -2.21 3.61
C SER A 149 8.48 -1.70 4.80
N TRP A 150 9.44 -2.51 5.26
CA TRP A 150 10.37 -2.21 6.34
C TRP A 150 11.77 -1.89 5.81
N THR A 151 12.58 -1.26 6.64
CA THR A 151 14.02 -1.07 6.38
C THR A 151 14.76 -2.37 6.68
N VAL A 152 15.40 -2.98 5.67
CA VAL A 152 16.25 -4.15 5.88
C VAL A 152 17.54 -3.71 6.58
N THR A 153 17.61 -3.86 7.90
CA THR A 153 18.82 -3.60 8.68
C THR A 153 19.80 -4.76 8.49
N GLY A 154 20.45 -4.83 7.33
CA GLY A 154 21.47 -5.83 7.05
C GLY A 154 21.45 -6.35 5.61
N GLY A 155 21.87 -5.52 4.66
CA GLY A 155 22.15 -5.90 3.27
C GLY A 155 23.10 -4.86 2.68
N ALA A 156 24.21 -5.29 2.12
CA ALA A 156 25.38 -4.47 1.84
C ALA A 156 25.20 -3.59 0.58
N GLY A 157 24.44 -2.51 0.71
CA GLY A 157 24.45 -1.38 -0.24
C GLY A 157 24.98 -0.13 0.45
N GLY A 158 26.30 0.11 0.36
CA GLY A 158 26.92 1.26 0.99
C GLY A 158 26.47 2.60 0.41
N ASP A 159 25.82 3.41 1.25
CA ASP A 159 25.98 4.87 1.26
C ASP A 159 26.27 5.37 2.68
N GLU A 160 27.54 5.28 3.08
CA GLU A 160 28.05 6.12 4.17
C GLU A 160 27.89 7.60 3.80
N GLY A 161 27.16 8.33 4.64
CA GLY A 161 27.05 9.78 4.60
C GLY A 161 25.58 10.20 4.70
N THR A 162 25.02 10.44 5.88
CA THR A 162 25.45 11.53 6.75
C THR A 162 24.87 11.30 8.14
N GLU A 163 25.73 11.06 9.13
CA GLU A 163 25.40 11.32 10.54
C GLU A 163 25.16 12.83 10.68
N GLY A 164 23.90 13.24 10.49
CA GLY A 164 23.44 14.61 10.60
C GLY A 164 22.60 14.79 11.85
N GLN A 165 23.27 14.78 13.01
CA GLN A 165 22.89 15.41 14.28
C GLN A 165 21.58 14.96 14.97
N PRO A 166 21.58 14.78 16.31
CA PRO A 166 20.33 14.76 17.04
C PRO A 166 19.68 16.13 16.83
N ARG A 167 18.53 16.16 16.14
CA ARG A 167 17.68 17.34 16.13
C ARG A 167 17.24 17.57 17.57
N GLU A 168 17.99 18.45 18.22
CA GLU A 168 17.57 19.16 19.41
C GLU A 168 16.10 19.50 19.31
N ASN A 169 15.38 19.13 20.36
CA ASN A 169 13.97 19.38 20.52
C ASN A 169 13.68 20.84 20.16
N LEU A 170 12.98 21.05 19.04
CA LEU A 170 12.32 22.31 18.82
C LEU A 170 11.14 22.30 19.78
N ASP A 171 11.34 22.96 20.92
CA ASP A 171 10.28 23.37 21.83
C ASP A 171 9.21 24.10 21.01
N ILE A 172 8.17 23.37 20.63
CA ILE A 172 6.92 24.00 20.23
C ILE A 172 6.20 24.26 21.55
N ASP A 173 6.39 25.46 22.08
CA ASP A 173 5.48 26.08 23.05
C ASP A 173 4.10 26.19 22.39
N VAL A 174 3.33 25.10 22.43
CA VAL A 174 1.88 25.17 22.27
C VAL A 174 1.34 25.61 23.62
N ASP A 175 1.19 26.92 23.81
CA ASP A 175 0.39 27.49 24.90
C ASP A 175 -1.08 27.11 24.68
N VAL A 176 -1.43 25.84 24.94
CA VAL A 176 -2.80 25.42 25.17
C VAL A 176 -3.16 25.92 26.56
N LYS A 177 -3.69 27.14 26.58
CA LYS A 177 -4.42 27.68 27.71
C LYS A 177 -5.64 26.79 27.98
N LEU A 178 -5.45 25.76 28.80
CA LEU A 178 -6.53 25.01 29.43
C LEU A 178 -7.42 26.02 30.18
N PRO A 179 -8.74 26.11 29.91
CA PRO A 179 -9.63 26.85 30.78
C PRO A 179 -9.75 26.08 32.11
N SER A 180 -8.97 26.50 33.10
CA SER A 180 -9.13 26.15 34.51
C SER A 180 -10.33 26.89 35.08
N GLY A 181 -11.53 26.38 34.80
CA GLY A 181 -12.78 26.77 35.45
C GLY A 181 -13.44 25.55 36.11
N PRO A 182 -13.93 25.65 37.36
CA PRO A 182 -14.69 24.57 37.97
C PRO A 182 -15.99 24.32 37.18
N PRO A 183 -16.49 23.07 37.14
CA PRO A 183 -17.72 22.75 36.43
C PRO A 183 -18.88 23.59 37.01
N PRO A 184 -19.76 24.16 36.16
CA PRO A 184 -20.95 24.85 36.63
C PRO A 184 -21.82 23.86 37.40
N GLY A 185 -22.07 24.18 38.66
CA GLY A 185 -22.91 23.38 39.55
C GLY A 185 -24.29 23.17 38.95
N MET A 186 -24.74 21.91 38.96
CA MET A 186 -26.15 21.61 38.77
C MET A 186 -26.95 22.30 39.89
N PRO A 187 -27.98 23.12 39.57
CA PRO A 187 -28.89 23.59 40.60
C PRO A 187 -29.69 22.39 41.13
N GLY A 188 -29.52 22.13 42.42
CA GLY A 188 -30.31 21.17 43.18
C GLY A 188 -31.79 21.52 43.13
N GLY A 189 -32.57 20.63 42.54
CA GLY A 189 -34.01 20.58 42.69
C GLY A 189 -34.34 19.93 44.03
N ALA A 190 -34.60 20.76 45.04
CA ALA A 190 -35.19 20.35 46.30
C ALA A 190 -36.59 19.76 46.08
N GLY A 191 -36.82 18.52 46.55
CA GLY A 191 -38.11 18.19 47.18
C GLY A 191 -38.21 18.92 48.53
N PRO A 192 -39.40 19.06 49.17
CA PRO A 192 -40.40 18.00 49.29
C PRO A 192 -41.87 18.50 49.22
N GLY A 193 -42.70 17.87 48.39
CA GLY A 193 -44.16 17.97 48.48
C GLY A 193 -44.71 16.74 49.20
N GLY A 194 -45.19 16.92 50.43
CA GLY A 194 -45.66 15.82 51.29
C GLY A 194 -46.94 15.12 50.80
N PRO A 195 -47.21 13.90 51.29
CA PRO A 195 -48.51 13.25 51.10
C PRO A 195 -49.52 13.72 52.15
N PRO A 196 -50.74 14.15 51.78
CA PRO A 196 -51.83 14.24 52.73
C PRO A 196 -52.40 12.84 53.01
N ALA A 197 -52.45 12.51 54.30
CA ALA A 197 -53.13 11.37 54.86
C ALA A 197 -54.64 11.39 54.53
N GLY A 198 -55.17 10.26 54.08
CA GLY A 198 -56.61 9.99 54.02
C GLY A 198 -57.03 9.10 55.20
N PRO A 199 -58.13 9.41 55.92
CA PRO A 199 -58.62 8.61 57.03
C PRO A 199 -59.53 7.46 56.55
N GLY A 200 -59.62 6.42 57.37
CA GLY A 200 -60.32 5.17 57.07
C GLY A 200 -61.85 5.21 57.02
N GLY A 201 -62.37 4.12 56.47
CA GLY A 201 -63.75 3.63 56.48
C GLY A 201 -63.72 2.31 55.71
N GLY A 202 -63.96 1.14 56.29
CA GLY A 202 -65.22 0.74 56.91
C GLY A 202 -66.10 0.14 55.81
N ILE A 203 -66.06 -1.18 55.63
CA ILE A 203 -66.99 -1.94 54.80
C ILE A 203 -67.50 -3.13 55.63
N PRO A 204 -68.81 -3.43 55.58
CA PRO A 204 -69.56 -4.25 56.53
C PRO A 204 -69.26 -5.76 56.52
#